data_AF-A0A7N4PYG2-F1
#
_entry.id   AF-A0A7N4PYG2-F1
#
_cell.length_a   1.000
_cell.length_b   1.000
_cell.length_c   1.000
_cell.angle_alpha   90.00
_cell.angle_beta   90.00
_cell.angle_gamma   90.00
#
_symmetry.space_group_name_H-M   'P 1'
#
loop_
_entity.id
_entity.type
_entity.pdbx_description
1 polymer ?
#
loop_
_entity_poly.entity_id
_entity_poly.type
_entity_poly.pdbx_seq_one_letter_code
_entity_poly.pdbx_strand_id
1 'polypeptide(L)'
;MQFTKWNFVMLVLGYLIYVADLVVDIWVSVNFFYEGQHVFGILTMSFVLIAAGVVQCFSFMWYKEDFQKTGQKELSCSLLIHCFQGGIFTR
;
A
#
# COMPACT_ATOMS: atom_id res chain seq x y z
N MET A 1 0.97 -22.00 -10.72
CA MET A 1 0.65 -20.94 -11.70
C MET A 1 1.98 -20.40 -12.23
N GLN A 2 2.21 -20.39 -13.54
CA GLN A 2 3.43 -19.79 -14.08
C GLN A 2 3.29 -18.26 -14.10
N PHE A 3 4.28 -17.58 -13.54
CA PHE A 3 4.34 -16.12 -13.57
C PHE A 3 4.75 -15.68 -14.98
N THR A 4 3.76 -15.37 -15.82
CA THR A 4 3.99 -14.94 -17.20
C THR A 4 4.52 -13.51 -17.22
N LYS A 5 5.33 -13.15 -18.23
CA LYS A 5 5.80 -11.76 -18.45
C LYS A 5 4.65 -10.73 -18.43
N TRP A 6 3.47 -11.14 -18.87
CA TRP A 6 2.24 -10.35 -18.80
C TRP A 6 1.78 -10.04 -17.37
N ASN A 7 1.85 -11.00 -16.44
CA ASN A 7 1.51 -10.80 -15.04
C ASN A 7 2.47 -9.79 -14.39
N PHE A 8 3.76 -9.86 -14.75
CA PHE A 8 4.75 -8.89 -14.29
C PHE A 8 4.41 -7.47 -14.77
N VAL A 9 4.08 -7.30 -16.06
CA VAL A 9 3.70 -5.99 -16.61
C VAL A 9 2.43 -5.45 -15.95
N MET A 10 1.41 -6.29 -15.76
CA MET A 10 0.18 -5.91 -15.06
C MET A 10 0.42 -5.49 -13.62
N LEU A 11 1.33 -6.18 -12.92
CA LEU A 11 1.70 -5.85 -11.55
C LEU A 11 2.42 -4.49 -11.49
N VAL A 12 3.41 -4.26 -12.36
CA VAL A 12 4.11 -2.97 -12.44
C VAL A 12 3.14 -1.84 -12.78
N LEU A 13 2.23 -2.06 -13.73
CA LEU A 13 1.24 -1.06 -14.12
C LEU A 13 0.26 -0.75 -12.97
N GLY A 14 -0.24 -1.78 -12.29
CA GLY A 14 -1.10 -1.62 -11.11
C GLY A 14 -0.39 -0.84 -10.00
N TYR A 15 0.89 -1.11 -9.78
CA TYR A 15 1.70 -0.37 -8.80
C TYR A 15 1.87 1.10 -9.19
N LEU A 16 2.12 1.41 -10.46
CA LEU A 16 2.23 2.80 -10.94
C LEU A 16 0.91 3.57 -10.76
N ILE A 17 -0.23 2.95 -11.08
CA ILE A 17 -1.55 3.55 -10.88
C ILE A 17 -1.79 3.79 -9.39
N TYR A 18 -1.45 2.81 -8.55
CA TYR A 18 -1.57 2.92 -7.09
C TYR A 18 -0.77 4.12 -6.53
N VAL A 19 0.49 4.28 -6.96
CA VAL A 19 1.32 5.41 -6.54
C VAL A 19 0.76 6.73 -7.06
N ALA A 20 0.29 6.77 -8.30
CA ALA A 20 -0.30 7.97 -8.88
C ALA A 20 -1.56 8.43 -8.11
N ASP A 21 -2.43 7.50 -7.74
CA ASP A 21 -3.63 7.74 -6.94
C ASP A 21 -3.28 8.37 -5.59
N LEU A 22 -2.32 7.77 -4.86
CA LEU A 22 -1.82 8.29 -3.59
C LEU A 22 -1.24 9.72 -3.71
N VAL A 23 -0.48 9.99 -4.77
CA VAL A 23 0.11 11.31 -5.01
C VAL A 23 -0.99 12.34 -5.30
N VAL A 24 -1.99 11.98 -6.11
CA VAL A 24 -3.12 12.86 -6.42
C VAL A 24 -3.93 13.17 -5.15
N ASP A 25 -4.19 12.18 -4.30
CA ASP A 25 -4.92 12.38 -3.05
C ASP A 25 -4.18 13.32 -2.08
N ILE A 26 -2.86 13.16 -1.94
CA ILE A 26 -2.02 14.04 -1.12
C ILE A 26 -2.02 15.46 -1.73
N TRP A 27 -1.86 15.57 -3.05
CA TRP A 27 -1.87 16.86 -3.75
C TRP A 27 -3.20 17.60 -3.54
N VAL A 28 -4.32 16.91 -3.74
CA VAL A 28 -5.67 17.45 -3.55
C VAL A 28 -5.88 17.86 -2.09
N SER A 29 -5.44 17.05 -1.12
CA SER A 29 -5.51 17.41 0.29
C SER A 29 -4.71 18.69 0.59
N VAL A 30 -3.47 18.79 0.10
CA VAL A 30 -2.63 19.98 0.25
C VAL A 30 -3.31 21.21 -0.38
N ASN A 31 -3.92 21.08 -1.55
CA ASN A 31 -4.66 22.17 -2.18
C ASN A 31 -5.84 22.63 -1.33
N PHE A 32 -6.60 21.70 -0.73
CA PHE A 32 -7.67 22.06 0.21
C PHE A 32 -7.17 22.79 1.46
N PHE A 33 -5.96 22.48 1.93
CA PHE A 33 -5.32 23.24 3.02
C PHE A 33 -4.92 24.65 2.60
N TYR A 34 -4.43 24.85 1.38
CA TYR A 34 -4.10 26.18 0.85
C TYR A 34 -5.34 27.06 0.62
N GLU A 35 -6.46 26.46 0.22
CA GLU A 35 -7.73 27.16 -0.01
C GLU A 35 -8.55 27.43 1.28
N GLY A 36 -8.03 27.05 2.45
CA GLY A 36 -8.71 27.21 3.75
C GLY A 36 -9.86 26.22 3.99
N GLN A 37 -10.04 25.24 3.10
CA GLN A 37 -11.05 24.19 3.18
C GLN A 37 -10.54 22.98 3.98
N HIS A 38 -10.12 23.22 5.22
CA HIS A 38 -9.45 22.22 6.06
C HIS A 38 -10.29 20.97 6.33
N VAL A 39 -11.61 21.08 6.41
CA VAL A 39 -12.50 19.93 6.66
C VAL A 39 -12.42 18.91 5.52
N PHE A 40 -12.42 19.38 4.27
CA PHE A 40 -12.33 18.50 3.10
C PHE A 40 -10.94 17.89 2.97
N GLY A 41 -9.88 18.66 3.20
CA GLY A 41 -8.50 18.16 3.20
C GLY A 41 -8.27 17.06 4.26
N ILE A 42 -8.79 17.24 5.47
CA ILE A 42 -8.72 16.25 6.56
C ILE A 42 -9.55 15.02 6.22
N LEU A 43 -10.75 15.19 5.64
CA LEU A 43 -11.61 14.07 5.26
C LEU A 43 -10.94 13.20 4.20
N THR A 44 -10.38 13.80 3.15
CA THR A 44 -9.65 13.09 2.09
C THR A 44 -8.47 12.31 2.65
N MET A 45 -7.63 12.95 3.47
CA MET A 45 -6.51 12.28 4.13
C MET A 45 -6.96 11.13 5.03
N SER A 46 -8.05 11.32 5.77
CA SER A 46 -8.56 10.28 6.67
C SER A 46 -9.03 9.06 5.90
N PHE A 47 -9.76 9.24 4.80
CA PHE A 47 -10.19 8.12 3.94
C PHE A 47 -9.00 7.32 3.40
N VAL A 48 -7.98 8.02 2.88
CA VAL A 48 -6.79 7.40 2.32
C VAL A 48 -6.00 6.65 3.38
N LEU A 49 -5.75 7.28 4.54
CA LEU A 49 -5.00 6.68 5.64
C LEU A 49 -5.73 5.48 6.26
N ILE A 50 -7.05 5.56 6.42
CA ILE A 50 -7.85 4.44 6.94
C ILE A 50 -7.83 3.29 5.93
N ALA A 51 -8.06 3.56 4.64
CA ALA A 51 -8.03 2.55 3.59
C ALA A 51 -6.66 1.86 3.52
N ALA A 52 -5.57 2.64 3.51
CA ALA A 52 -4.22 2.13 3.53
C ALA A 52 -3.95 1.31 4.80
N GLY A 53 -4.39 1.79 5.97
CA GLY A 53 -4.26 1.10 7.25
C GLY A 53 -4.99 -0.25 7.27
N VAL A 54 -6.21 -0.33 6.74
CA VAL A 54 -6.97 -1.58 6.65
C VAL A 54 -6.27 -2.59 5.75
N VAL A 55 -5.88 -2.18 4.53
CA VAL A 55 -5.16 -3.04 3.59
C VAL A 55 -3.86 -3.55 4.22
N GLN A 56 -3.13 -2.66 4.89
CA GLN A 56 -1.89 -2.98 5.57
C GLN A 56 -2.07 -3.96 6.74
N CYS A 57 -3.12 -3.79 7.53
CA CYS A 57 -3.48 -4.70 8.61
C CYS A 57 -3.78 -6.12 8.10
N PHE A 58 -4.59 -6.24 7.03
CA PHE A 58 -4.87 -7.54 6.42
C PHE A 58 -3.61 -8.18 5.84
N SER A 59 -2.80 -7.39 5.14
CA SER A 59 -1.53 -7.85 4.58
C SER A 59 -0.57 -8.36 5.67
N PHE A 60 -0.49 -7.65 6.80
CA PHE A 60 0.27 -8.09 7.97
C PHE A 60 -0.28 -9.36 8.61
N MET A 61 -1.60 -9.51 8.71
CA MET A 61 -2.22 -10.72 9.26
C MET A 61 -1.88 -11.95 8.42
N TRP A 62 -1.98 -11.85 7.09
CA TRP A 62 -1.56 -12.93 6.19
C TRP A 62 -0.06 -13.22 6.27
N TYR A 63 0.77 -12.18 6.36
CA TYR A 63 2.21 -12.35 6.59
C TYR A 63 2.51 -13.09 7.89
N LYS A 64 1.80 -12.76 8.98
CA LYS A 64 1.96 -13.43 10.28
C LYS A 64 1.54 -14.89 10.22
N GLU A 65 0.45 -15.22 9.53
CA GLU A 65 0.00 -16.60 9.32
C GLU A 65 1.01 -17.42 8.51
N ASP A 66 1.55 -16.85 7.43
CA ASP A 66 2.57 -17.50 6.61
C ASP A 66 3.91 -17.64 7.37
N PHE A 67 4.26 -16.66 8.22
CA PHE A 67 5.42 -16.75 9.11
C PHE A 67 5.30 -17.92 10.10
N GLN A 68 4.14 -18.09 10.73
CA GLN A 68 3.89 -19.20 11.66
C GLN A 68 3.99 -20.57 10.99
N LYS A 69 3.73 -20.66 9.68
CA LYS A 69 3.83 -21.90 8.89
C LYS A 69 5.25 -22.23 8.44
N THR A 70 6.11 -21.22 8.22
CA THR A 70 7.36 -21.41 7.44
C THR A 70 8.65 -21.28 8.27
N GLY A 71 8.61 -20.75 9.50
CA GLY A 71 9.71 -20.87 10.47
C GLY A 71 11.09 -20.30 10.08
N GLN A 72 11.20 -19.49 9.01
CA GLN A 72 12.48 -19.04 8.45
C GLN A 72 12.78 -17.54 8.69
N LYS A 73 14.07 -17.26 8.88
CA LYS A 73 14.70 -16.10 9.56
C LYS A 73 14.92 -14.82 8.73
N GLU A 74 14.34 -14.65 7.54
CA GLU A 74 14.63 -13.48 6.68
C GLU A 74 13.75 -12.27 7.01
N LEU A 75 13.76 -11.88 8.29
CA LEU A 75 12.67 -11.19 8.97
C LEU A 75 12.59 -9.67 8.73
N SER A 76 13.70 -8.98 8.43
CA SER A 76 13.71 -7.51 8.48
C SER A 76 13.40 -6.83 7.15
N CYS A 77 13.79 -7.42 6.01
CA CYS A 77 13.59 -6.79 4.70
C CYS A 77 12.13 -6.88 4.23
N SER A 78 11.47 -8.02 4.48
CA SER A 78 10.08 -8.26 4.06
C SER A 78 9.06 -7.40 4.82
N LEU A 79 9.35 -7.06 6.08
CA LEU A 79 8.49 -6.24 6.92
C LEU A 79 8.56 -4.75 6.51
N LEU A 80 9.75 -4.30 6.10
CA LEU A 80 10.02 -2.96 5.58
C LEU A 80 9.34 -2.74 4.22
N ILE A 81 9.39 -3.76 3.35
CA ILE A 81 8.65 -3.78 2.08
C ILE A 81 7.13 -3.78 2.32
N HIS A 82 6.66 -4.51 3.34
CA HIS A 82 5.26 -4.47 3.74
C HIS A 82 4.86 -3.05 4.14
N CYS A 83 5.58 -2.38 5.03
CA CYS A 83 5.31 -0.99 5.46
C CYS A 83 5.19 0.01 4.31
N PHE A 84 5.78 -0.29 3.16
CA PHE A 84 5.73 0.53 1.95
C PHE A 84 4.67 0.06 0.92
N GLN A 85 3.69 -0.75 1.35
CA GLN A 85 2.68 -1.40 0.49
C GLN A 85 3.25 -2.30 -0.61
N GLY A 86 4.50 -2.76 -0.45
CA GLY A 86 5.16 -3.69 -1.34
C GLY A 86 4.89 -5.16 -1.02
N GLY A 87 4.01 -5.47 -0.06
CA GLY A 87 3.70 -6.85 0.37
C GLY A 87 3.20 -7.77 -0.77
N ILE A 88 2.71 -7.18 -1.87
CA ILE A 88 2.33 -7.89 -3.10
C ILE A 88 3.54 -8.60 -3.75
N PHE A 89 4.76 -8.08 -3.60
CA PHE A 89 5.97 -8.64 -4.22
C PHE A 89 6.62 -9.77 -3.44
N THR A 90 6.23 -9.98 -2.18
CA THR A 90 6.86 -10.98 -1.29
C THR A 90 6.21 -12.37 -1.36
N ARG A 91 5.30 -12.62 -2.32
CA ARG A 91 4.60 -13.90 -2.47
C ARG A 91 4.79 -14.54 -3.83
#